data_AF-K1TNJ1-F1
#
_entry.id   AF-K1TNJ1-F1
#
_cell.length_a   1.000
_cell.length_b   1.000
_cell.length_c   1.000
_cell.angle_alpha   90.00
_cell.angle_beta   90.00
_cell.angle_gamma   90.00
#
_symmetry.space_group_name_H-M   'P 1'
#
loop_
_entity.id
_entity.type
_entity.pdbx_description
1 polymer ?
#
loop_
_entity_poly.entity_id
_entity_poly.type
_entity_poly.pdbx_seq_one_letter_code
_entity_poly.pdbx_strand_id
1 'polypeptide(L)'
;MIFRLEVDDYHRYIYIDDGRKSGNRRIKGKYHTVNPIALEFADIYKENTREYTVLHTDNFGDVVQAEVGAMMVGRIVNHDAAGEIRRGMEKGMFEFGGSTIVLLVKKGRGYY
;
A
#
# COMPACT_ATOMS: atom_id res chain seq x y z
N MET A 1 -9.28 -3.68 -3.41
CA MET A 1 -9.79 -2.84 -2.31
C MET A 1 -8.91 -1.60 -2.18
N ILE A 2 -9.44 -0.45 -1.74
CA ILE A 2 -8.70 0.80 -1.55
C ILE A 2 -8.97 1.30 -0.13
N PHE A 3 -7.91 1.59 0.63
CA PHE A 3 -7.97 2.17 1.96
C PHE A 3 -7.30 3.54 1.94
N ARG A 4 -8.01 4.55 2.42
CA ARG A 4 -7.53 5.93 2.46
C ARG A 4 -7.32 6.38 3.89
N LEU A 5 -6.23 7.10 4.10
CA LEU A 5 -5.76 7.53 5.41
C LEU A 5 -5.77 9.07 5.44
N GLU A 6 -6.14 9.65 6.58
CA GLU A 6 -6.27 11.11 6.74
C GLU A 6 -4.89 11.80 6.74
N VAL A 7 -4.84 13.13 6.90
CA VAL A 7 -3.61 13.92 6.66
C VAL A 7 -2.76 14.08 7.92
N ASP A 8 -3.40 14.07 9.08
CA ASP A 8 -2.76 14.20 10.37
C ASP A 8 -2.43 12.79 10.89
N ASP A 9 -1.20 12.60 11.38
CA ASP A 9 -0.59 11.37 11.92
C ASP A 9 0.27 10.50 10.99
N TYR A 10 1.10 9.68 11.65
CA TYR A 10 1.88 8.60 11.06
C TYR A 10 0.98 7.38 10.86
N HIS A 11 0.71 7.04 9.60
CA HIS A 11 -0.15 5.89 9.30
C HIS A 11 0.65 4.61 9.18
N ARG A 12 0.50 3.73 10.17
CA ARG A 12 1.06 2.37 10.16
C ARG A 12 0.08 1.41 9.48
N TYR A 13 0.62 0.43 8.77
CA TYR A 13 -0.14 -0.62 8.12
C TYR A 13 0.47 -1.99 8.37
N ILE A 14 -0.39 -3.01 8.38
CA ILE A 14 -0.08 -4.37 8.82
C ILE A 14 -0.14 -5.37 7.66
N TYR A 15 0.41 -6.55 7.86
CA TYR A 15 0.18 -7.70 6.99
C TYR A 15 -1.23 -8.25 7.20
N ILE A 16 -1.95 -8.48 6.10
CA ILE A 16 -3.34 -8.94 6.11
C ILE A 16 -3.51 -10.41 6.46
N ASP A 17 -2.43 -11.20 6.35
CA ASP A 17 -2.45 -12.65 6.52
C ASP A 17 -1.05 -13.18 6.87
N ASP A 18 -0.99 -14.44 7.29
CA ASP A 18 0.27 -15.19 7.36
C ASP A 18 0.77 -15.55 5.96
N GLY A 19 2.08 -15.79 5.84
CA GLY A 19 2.69 -16.32 4.62
C GLY A 19 4.08 -15.77 4.35
N ARG A 20 4.37 -15.44 3.08
CA ARG A 20 5.69 -14.95 2.65
C ARG A 20 5.59 -13.71 1.77
N LYS A 21 6.41 -12.72 2.05
CA LYS A 21 6.52 -11.45 1.34
C LYS A 21 7.69 -11.45 0.37
N SER A 22 7.49 -10.90 -0.83
CA SER A 22 8.56 -10.62 -1.79
C SER A 22 9.43 -9.41 -1.38
N GLY A 23 10.50 -9.13 -2.13
CA GLY A 23 11.19 -7.85 -1.98
C GLY A 23 10.27 -6.67 -2.30
N ASN A 24 10.50 -5.51 -1.68
CA ASN A 24 9.77 -4.29 -1.98
C ASN A 24 10.24 -3.70 -3.30
N ARG A 25 9.29 -3.23 -4.12
CA ARG A 25 9.59 -2.61 -5.42
C ARG A 25 9.06 -1.19 -5.43
N ARG A 26 9.99 -0.23 -5.49
CA ARG A 26 9.65 1.19 -5.57
C ARG A 26 9.52 1.64 -7.01
N ILE A 27 8.41 2.32 -7.30
CA ILE A 27 8.17 2.99 -8.58
C ILE A 27 8.17 4.50 -8.31
N LYS A 28 9.15 5.19 -8.88
CA LYS A 28 9.24 6.66 -8.81
C LYS A 28 8.11 7.26 -9.65
N GLY A 29 7.42 8.24 -9.10
CA GLY A 29 6.34 8.96 -9.76
C GLY A 29 6.29 10.41 -9.31
N LYS A 30 5.19 11.09 -9.63
CA LYS A 30 4.89 12.44 -9.14
C LYS A 30 4.26 12.37 -7.74
N TYR A 31 3.87 13.51 -7.19
CA TYR A 31 3.11 13.60 -5.95
C TYR A 31 1.87 14.47 -6.18
N HIS A 32 0.83 13.89 -6.78
CA HIS A 32 -0.49 14.51 -6.86
C HIS A 32 -1.25 14.30 -5.54
N THR A 33 -2.13 15.24 -5.19
CA THR A 33 -3.02 15.07 -4.02
C THR A 33 -3.94 13.86 -4.22
N VAL A 34 -4.23 13.13 -3.14
CA VAL A 34 -5.19 12.01 -3.17
C VAL A 34 -6.63 12.47 -2.86
N ASN A 35 -6.90 13.78 -2.79
CA ASN A 35 -8.25 14.34 -2.63
C ASN A 35 -9.25 13.71 -3.64
N PRO A 36 -10.48 13.30 -3.25
CA PRO A 36 -11.40 12.63 -4.18
C PRO A 36 -11.66 13.45 -5.44
N ILE A 37 -11.63 14.78 -5.35
CA ILE A 37 -11.80 15.67 -6.50
C ILE A 37 -10.68 15.46 -7.52
N ALA A 38 -9.45 15.18 -7.09
CA ALA A 38 -8.31 14.96 -7.99
C ALA A 38 -8.39 13.64 -8.78
N LEU A 39 -9.19 12.67 -8.33
CA LEU A 39 -9.43 11.42 -9.09
C LEU A 39 -10.15 11.68 -10.41
N GLU A 40 -10.91 12.78 -10.53
CA GLU A 40 -11.59 13.16 -11.77
C GLU A 40 -10.62 13.78 -12.80
N PHE A 41 -9.45 14.24 -12.36
CA PHE A 41 -8.51 15.01 -13.20
C PHE A 41 -7.17 14.31 -13.41
N ALA A 42 -6.84 13.24 -12.67
CA ALA A 42 -5.57 12.53 -12.79
C ALA A 42 -5.66 11.05 -12.39
N ASP A 43 -4.86 10.23 -13.07
CA ASP A 43 -4.67 8.80 -12.79
C ASP A 43 -3.72 8.58 -11.59
N ILE A 44 -4.11 9.12 -10.42
CA ILE A 44 -3.23 9.29 -9.24
C ILE A 44 -2.58 7.98 -8.76
N TYR A 45 -3.27 6.84 -8.89
CA TYR A 45 -2.74 5.54 -8.45
C TYR A 45 -1.60 5.02 -9.33
N LYS A 46 -1.50 5.49 -10.57
CA LYS A 46 -0.46 5.08 -11.54
C LYS A 46 0.65 6.11 -11.64
N GLU A 47 0.32 7.39 -11.47
CA GLU A 47 1.29 8.49 -11.60
C GLU A 47 2.05 8.78 -10.32
N ASN A 48 1.45 8.54 -9.14
CA ASN A 48 2.13 8.83 -7.90
C ASN A 48 3.26 7.86 -7.59
N THR A 49 4.25 8.38 -6.85
CA THR A 49 5.28 7.55 -6.23
C THR A 49 4.62 6.50 -5.35
N ARG A 50 5.02 5.25 -5.55
CA ARG A 50 4.44 4.11 -4.86
C ARG A 50 5.47 3.02 -4.63
N GLU A 51 5.19 2.18 -3.66
CA GLU A 51 5.92 0.96 -3.41
C GLU A 51 4.94 -0.20 -3.41
N TYR A 52 5.33 -1.34 -3.98
CA TYR A 52 4.48 -2.52 -3.94
C TYR A 52 5.27 -3.76 -3.55
N THR A 53 4.53 -4.71 -3.00
CA THR A 53 5.03 -6.02 -2.62
C THR A 53 4.02 -7.10 -3.02
N VAL A 54 4.52 -8.26 -3.41
CA VAL A 54 3.72 -9.46 -3.59
C VAL A 54 3.75 -10.24 -2.27
N LEU A 55 2.56 -10.51 -1.74
CA LEU A 55 2.33 -11.33 -0.55
C LEU A 55 1.79 -12.68 -1.03
N HIS A 56 2.54 -13.75 -0.80
CA HIS A 56 2.08 -15.12 -0.94
C HIS A 56 1.39 -15.49 0.37
N THR A 57 0.08 -15.26 0.42
CA THR A 57 -0.72 -15.44 1.64
C THR A 57 -1.32 -16.84 1.72
N ASP A 58 -1.47 -17.34 2.94
CA ASP A 58 -1.98 -18.69 3.18
C ASP A 58 -3.47 -18.82 2.81
N ASN A 59 -4.27 -17.75 3.00
CA ASN A 59 -5.71 -17.78 2.83
C ASN A 59 -6.21 -17.03 1.57
N PHE A 60 -5.52 -15.96 1.14
CA PHE A 60 -5.96 -15.11 0.03
C PHE A 60 -5.22 -15.38 -1.29
N GLY A 61 -4.27 -16.33 -1.29
CA GLY A 61 -3.38 -16.58 -2.41
C GLY A 61 -2.40 -15.42 -2.63
N ASP A 62 -2.04 -15.16 -3.89
CA ASP A 62 -1.16 -14.03 -4.20
C ASP A 62 -1.94 -12.72 -4.10
N VAL A 63 -1.47 -11.84 -3.22
CA VAL A 63 -1.99 -10.49 -3.02
C VAL A 63 -0.91 -9.48 -3.34
N VAL A 64 -1.20 -8.51 -4.20
CA VAL A 64 -0.32 -7.35 -4.37
C VAL A 64 -0.83 -6.25 -3.47
N GLN A 65 0.02 -5.83 -2.53
CA GLN A 65 -0.21 -4.65 -1.73
C GLN A 65 0.66 -3.51 -2.25
N ALA A 66 0.04 -2.37 -2.55
CA ALA A 66 0.73 -1.17 -3.00
C ALA A 66 0.42 0.01 -2.08
N GLU A 67 1.48 0.63 -1.57
CA GLU A 67 1.46 1.88 -0.84
C GLU A 67 1.65 3.04 -1.82
N VAL A 68 0.68 3.96 -1.88
CA VAL A 68 0.69 5.10 -2.79
C VAL A 68 0.77 6.38 -1.96
N GLY A 69 1.87 7.11 -2.10
CA GLY A 69 2.03 8.43 -1.48
C GLY A 69 1.27 9.51 -2.24
N ALA A 70 0.83 10.55 -1.55
CA ALA A 70 0.25 11.75 -2.16
C ALA A 70 1.16 12.98 -2.03
N MET A 71 0.67 14.12 -2.52
CA MET A 71 1.21 15.43 -2.19
C MET A 71 1.38 15.56 -0.66
N MET A 72 2.56 16.01 -0.22
CA MET A 72 2.98 16.13 1.19
C MET A 72 3.32 14.82 1.92
N VAL A 73 3.32 13.67 1.23
CA VAL A 73 3.88 12.45 1.85
C VAL A 73 5.40 12.50 1.89
N GLY A 74 5.94 12.53 3.11
CA GLY A 74 7.37 12.58 3.36
C GLY A 74 8.08 11.31 2.93
N ARG A 75 7.51 10.13 3.24
CA ARG A 75 8.10 8.84 2.87
C ARG A 75 7.13 7.66 2.98
N ILE A 76 7.32 6.67 2.12
CA ILE A 76 6.79 5.31 2.29
C ILE A 76 7.92 4.48 2.90
N VAL A 77 7.66 3.85 4.05
CA VAL A 77 8.65 3.04 4.77
C VAL A 77 8.10 1.63 4.97
N ASN A 78 8.70 0.65 4.29
CA ASN A 78 8.44 -0.77 4.54
C ASN A 78 9.59 -1.34 5.38
N HIS A 79 9.28 -1.97 6.53
CA HIS A 79 10.29 -2.40 7.50
C HIS A 79 11.10 -3.60 7.05
N ASP A 80 10.41 -4.67 6.66
CA ASP A 80 11.06 -5.94 6.35
C ASP A 80 11.43 -6.06 4.87
N ALA A 81 12.52 -6.77 4.62
CA ALA A 81 12.85 -7.29 3.29
C ALA A 81 11.95 -8.48 2.92
N ALA A 82 12.34 -9.26 1.90
CA ALA A 82 11.64 -10.50 1.58
C ALA A 82 11.78 -11.50 2.75
N GLY A 83 10.70 -12.20 3.09
CA GLY A 83 10.72 -13.11 4.23
C GLY A 83 9.33 -13.58 4.66
N GLU A 84 9.30 -14.35 5.76
CA GLU A 84 8.07 -14.75 6.41
C GLU A 84 7.36 -13.55 7.03
N ILE A 85 6.03 -13.57 6.97
CA ILE A 85 5.18 -12.53 7.55
C ILE A 85 4.09 -13.16 8.39
N ARG A 86 3.63 -12.43 9.40
CA ARG A 86 2.51 -12.84 10.24
C ARG A 86 1.38 -11.85 10.16
N ARG A 87 0.16 -12.38 10.15
CA ARG A 87 -1.06 -11.58 10.20
C ARG A 87 -1.02 -10.62 11.39
N GLY A 88 -1.32 -9.36 11.13
CA GLY A 88 -1.36 -8.32 12.18
C GLY A 88 -0.01 -7.72 12.55
N MET A 89 1.12 -8.29 12.10
CA MET A 89 2.41 -7.62 12.27
C MET A 89 2.49 -6.38 11.39
N GLU A 90 3.16 -5.35 11.90
CA GLU A 90 3.39 -4.13 11.16
C GLU A 90 4.27 -4.38 9.94
N LYS A 91 3.78 -3.97 8.77
CA LYS A 91 4.52 -4.04 7.50
C LYS A 91 5.32 -2.76 7.25
N GLY A 92 4.78 -1.62 7.68
CA GLY A 92 5.39 -0.32 7.45
C GLY A 92 4.48 0.84 7.79
N MET A 93 4.90 2.02 7.34
CA MET A 93 4.20 3.27 7.60
C MET A 93 4.36 4.32 6.48
N PHE A 94 3.48 5.32 6.50
CA PHE A 94 3.64 6.58 5.78
C PHE A 94 4.11 7.67 6.75
N GLU A 95 5.16 8.40 6.37
CA GLU A 95 5.65 9.56 7.11
C GLU A 95 4.96 10.83 6.58
N PHE A 96 3.98 11.36 7.34
CA PHE A 96 3.18 12.58 7.10
C PHE A 96 2.38 12.60 5.79
N GLY A 97 1.29 13.38 5.73
CA GLY A 97 0.53 13.63 4.51
C GLY A 97 -0.47 12.53 4.12
N GLY A 98 -1.38 12.86 3.20
CA GLY A 98 -2.43 11.94 2.77
C GLY A 98 -1.88 10.73 2.02
N SER A 99 -2.43 9.54 2.28
CA SER A 99 -1.91 8.30 1.71
C SER A 99 -3.00 7.29 1.40
N THR A 100 -2.66 6.31 0.56
CA THR A 100 -3.60 5.26 0.12
C THR A 100 -2.90 3.91 0.06
N ILE A 101 -3.59 2.86 0.49
CA ILE A 101 -3.21 1.46 0.30
C ILE A 101 -4.16 0.81 -0.71
N VAL A 102 -3.58 0.18 -1.73
CA VAL A 102 -4.31 -0.59 -2.74
C VAL A 102 -3.99 -2.07 -2.56
N LEU A 103 -5.03 -2.89 -2.37
CA LEU A 103 -4.92 -4.35 -2.39
C LEU A 103 -5.50 -4.91 -3.68
N LEU A 104 -4.66 -5.61 -4.45
CA LEU A 104 -5.06 -6.41 -5.60
C LEU A 104 -5.08 -7.88 -5.18
N VAL A 105 -6.27 -8.45 -5.11
CA VAL A 105 -6.51 -9.85 -4.77
C VAL A 105 -7.03 -10.57 -6.01
N LYS A 106 -6.71 -11.86 -6.13
CA LYS A 106 -7.29 -12.69 -7.21
C LYS A 106 -8.82 -12.72 -7.07
N LYS A 107 -9.52 -12.63 -8.20
CA LYS A 107 -10.99 -12.71 -8.22
C LYS A 107 -11.46 -14.00 -7.52
N GLY A 108 -12.40 -13.85 -6.57
CA GLY A 108 -12.94 -14.97 -5.78
C GLY A 108 -12.08 -15.44 -4.61
N ARG A 109 -10.95 -14.77 -4.31
CA ARG A 109 -10.08 -15.07 -3.16
C ARG A 109 -10.16 -14.03 -2.05
N GLY A 110 -10.70 -12.84 -2.31
CA GLY A 110 -11.06 -11.87 -1.28
C GLY A 110 -12.48 -12.09 -0.79
N TYR A 111 -12.77 -11.77 0.48
CA TYR A 111 -14.14 -11.79 0.99
C TYR A 111 -15.01 -10.79 0.21
N TYR A 112 -16.01 -11.32 -0.50
CA TYR A 112 -17.18 -10.62 -1.03
C TYR A 112 -18.40 -11.45 -0.66
#